data_AF-A0A522DNP9-F1
#
_entry.id   AF-A0A522DNP9-F1
#
_cell.length_a   1.000
_cell.length_b   1.000
_cell.length_c   1.000
_cell.angle_alpha   90.00
_cell.angle_beta   90.00
_cell.angle_gamma   90.00
#
_symmetry.space_group_name_H-M   'P 1'
#
loop_
_entity.id
_entity.type
_entity.pdbx_description
1 polymer ?
#
loop_
_entity_poly.entity_id
_entity_poly.type
_entity_poly.pdbx_seq_one_letter_code
_entity_poly.pdbx_strand_id
1 'polypeptide(L)'
;MKKNCSIPFIVCILFLTSVHAQKNNYVGGFLITLQSDTIACSIQKRNWKKQPPDIHVKSSAKDSVVTPQSIKGFVIPSLQLEYVTRAVSPARFIDKAQNANNSKDPDLDTLQFAFLKTLHKGTFNLYKFIDGLGRNHFFVDAPDNFLEIYTNYYLYLGDSRRVYDVP
;
A
#
# COMPACT_ATOMS: atom_id res chain seq x y z
N MET A 1 30.19 26.98 -62.43
CA MET A 1 30.70 26.83 -61.05
C MET A 1 29.59 26.30 -60.16
N LYS A 2 29.97 25.38 -59.26
CA LYS A 2 29.24 24.69 -58.17
C LYS A 2 28.30 25.62 -57.37
N LYS A 3 27.25 25.21 -56.65
CA LYS A 3 26.46 23.98 -56.42
C LYS A 3 25.26 24.45 -55.58
N ASN A 4 24.07 23.90 -55.85
CA ASN A 4 22.87 24.01 -55.01
C ASN A 4 23.16 23.59 -53.56
N CYS A 5 22.50 24.22 -52.57
CA CYS A 5 22.18 23.51 -51.33
C CYS A 5 20.92 24.07 -50.67
N SER A 6 19.83 23.32 -50.86
CA SER A 6 18.48 23.55 -50.35
C SER A 6 18.43 23.37 -48.84
N ILE A 7 18.06 24.42 -48.10
CA ILE A 7 17.92 24.41 -46.63
C ILE A 7 16.46 24.74 -46.24
N PRO A 8 15.49 23.86 -46.51
CA PRO A 8 14.41 23.71 -45.54
C PRO A 8 13.89 22.26 -45.48
N PHE A 9 14.74 21.30 -45.13
CA PHE A 9 14.28 19.93 -44.83
C PHE A 9 14.63 19.48 -43.42
N ILE A 10 15.61 20.12 -42.77
CA ILE A 10 16.18 19.67 -41.49
C ILE A 10 15.35 20.13 -40.27
N VAL A 11 14.52 21.17 -40.39
CA VAL A 11 13.76 21.73 -39.25
C VAL A 11 12.47 20.95 -38.93
N CYS A 12 11.93 20.16 -39.88
CA CYS A 12 10.70 19.39 -39.64
C CYS A 12 10.91 18.07 -38.85
N ILE A 13 12.15 17.57 -38.75
CA ILE A 13 12.44 16.26 -38.16
C ILE A 13 12.54 16.32 -36.62
N LEU A 14 12.68 17.52 -36.02
CA LEU A 14 12.88 17.68 -34.58
C LEU A 14 11.60 17.60 -33.73
N PHE A 15 10.41 17.51 -34.34
CA PHE A 15 9.13 17.43 -33.60
C PHE A 15 8.58 16.00 -33.41
N LEU A 16 9.29 14.95 -33.82
CA LEU A 16 8.78 13.56 -33.79
C LEU A 16 9.21 12.72 -32.57
N THR A 17 9.94 13.27 -31.60
CA THR A 17 10.53 12.45 -30.51
C THR A 17 10.07 12.81 -29.11
N SER A 18 8.77 12.70 -28.83
CA SER A 18 8.33 12.54 -27.44
C SER A 18 6.93 11.94 -27.29
N VAL A 19 6.62 10.88 -28.05
CA VAL A 19 5.54 9.97 -27.64
C VAL A 19 6.10 9.09 -26.53
N HIS A 20 6.08 9.59 -25.30
CA HIS A 20 6.25 8.76 -24.12
C HIS A 20 5.01 7.87 -24.03
N ALA A 21 5.04 6.72 -24.72
CA ALA A 21 4.16 5.62 -24.38
C ALA A 21 4.38 5.37 -22.88
N GLN A 22 3.39 5.70 -22.05
CA GLN A 22 3.36 5.23 -20.68
C GLN A 22 3.33 3.71 -20.78
N LYS A 23 4.51 3.07 -20.75
CA LYS A 23 4.61 1.64 -20.54
C LYS A 23 3.83 1.40 -19.26
N ASN A 24 2.66 0.77 -19.39
CA ASN A 24 1.96 0.23 -18.24
C ASN A 24 2.97 -0.67 -17.55
N ASN A 25 3.56 -0.21 -16.45
CA ASN A 25 4.71 -0.83 -15.81
C ASN A 25 4.25 -2.07 -15.05
N TYR A 26 3.85 -3.10 -15.76
CA TYR A 26 3.50 -4.38 -15.19
C TYR A 26 4.79 -5.09 -14.76
N VAL A 27 4.79 -5.61 -13.54
CA VAL A 27 5.89 -6.39 -12.96
C VAL A 27 5.38 -7.78 -12.61
N GLY A 28 6.23 -8.80 -12.73
CA GLY A 28 5.87 -10.16 -12.36
C GLY A 28 5.53 -10.27 -10.88
N GLY A 29 4.46 -11.00 -10.57
CA GLY A 29 3.97 -11.22 -9.22
C GLY A 29 3.02 -12.41 -9.12
N PHE A 30 2.46 -12.59 -7.93
CA PHE A 30 1.57 -13.70 -7.61
C PHE A 30 0.33 -13.18 -6.89
N LEU A 31 -0.83 -13.73 -7.23
CA LEU A 31 -2.06 -13.58 -6.45
C LEU A 31 -2.27 -14.81 -5.59
N ILE A 32 -2.72 -14.61 -4.36
CA ILE A 32 -3.14 -15.67 -3.45
C ILE A 32 -4.67 -15.66 -3.43
N THR A 33 -5.31 -16.70 -3.96
CA THR A 33 -6.77 -16.77 -4.08
C THR A 33 -7.44 -16.98 -2.73
N LEU A 34 -8.77 -16.84 -2.67
CA LEU A 34 -9.54 -17.18 -1.47
C LEU A 34 -9.42 -18.68 -1.10
N GLN A 35 -9.15 -19.55 -2.07
CA GLN A 35 -8.88 -20.97 -1.89
C GLN A 35 -7.45 -21.26 -1.44
N SER A 36 -6.59 -20.23 -1.34
CA SER A 36 -5.15 -20.33 -1.02
C SER A 36 -4.28 -20.85 -2.17
N ASP A 37 -4.80 -20.86 -3.39
CA ASP A 37 -4.00 -21.15 -4.58
C ASP A 37 -3.15 -19.94 -4.94
N THR A 38 -2.01 -20.20 -5.59
CA THR A 38 -1.11 -19.15 -6.08
C THR A 38 -1.19 -19.05 -7.59
N ILE A 39 -1.58 -17.87 -8.11
CA ILE A 39 -1.69 -17.61 -9.54
C ILE A 39 -0.59 -16.65 -9.97
N ALA A 40 0.29 -17.09 -10.87
CA ALA A 40 1.28 -16.23 -11.50
C ALA A 40 0.61 -15.20 -12.41
N CYS A 41 1.00 -13.93 -12.29
CA CYS A 41 0.46 -12.85 -13.09
C CYS A 41 1.48 -11.70 -13.23
N SER A 42 1.13 -10.70 -14.02
CA SER A 42 1.82 -9.41 -13.97
C SER A 42 0.92 -8.38 -13.29
N ILE A 43 1.46 -7.64 -12.33
CA ILE A 43 0.73 -6.65 -11.54
C ILE A 43 1.17 -5.25 -11.96
N GLN A 44 0.22 -4.34 -12.20
CA GLN A 44 0.54 -2.97 -12.58
C GLN A 44 1.26 -2.27 -11.41
N LYS A 45 2.50 -1.83 -11.63
CA LYS A 45 3.26 -1.02 -10.69
C LYS A 45 2.59 0.36 -10.59
N ARG A 46 2.08 0.67 -9.40
CA ARG A 46 1.52 1.97 -9.05
C ARG A 46 2.36 2.63 -7.97
N ASN A 47 2.07 3.90 -7.68
CA ASN A 47 2.67 4.60 -6.56
C ASN A 47 2.04 4.12 -5.23
N TRP A 48 2.53 3.01 -4.69
CA TRP A 48 2.06 2.43 -3.43
C TRP A 48 2.51 3.19 -2.17
N LYS A 49 2.84 4.48 -2.30
CA LYS A 49 2.87 5.42 -1.16
C LYS A 49 1.48 5.63 -0.58
N LYS A 50 0.43 5.39 -1.36
CA LYS A 50 -0.95 5.27 -0.89
C LYS A 50 -1.39 3.82 -0.93
N GLN A 51 -2.33 3.48 -0.07
CA GLN A 51 -2.98 2.19 -0.06
C GLN A 51 -3.74 1.97 -1.38
N PRO A 52 -3.44 0.91 -2.16
CA PRO A 52 -4.24 0.60 -3.33
C PRO A 52 -5.65 0.13 -2.90
N PRO A 53 -6.73 0.72 -3.44
CA PRO A 53 -8.09 0.20 -3.27
C PRO A 53 -8.33 -1.04 -4.16
N ASP A 54 -7.58 -1.16 -5.24
CA ASP A 54 -7.57 -2.24 -6.20
C ASP A 54 -6.17 -2.38 -6.83
N ILE A 55 -5.93 -3.53 -7.46
CA ILE A 55 -4.76 -3.77 -8.30
C ILE A 55 -5.22 -4.22 -9.69
N HIS A 56 -4.47 -3.80 -10.71
CA HIS A 56 -4.68 -4.27 -12.07
C HIS A 56 -3.69 -5.39 -12.37
N VAL A 57 -4.20 -6.49 -12.91
CA VAL A 57 -3.43 -7.70 -13.17
C VAL A 57 -3.62 -8.18 -14.59
N LYS A 58 -2.56 -8.79 -15.14
CA LYS A 58 -2.56 -9.51 -16.41
C LYS A 58 -2.22 -10.97 -16.14
N SER A 59 -3.14 -11.86 -16.51
CA SER A 59 -2.91 -13.31 -16.49
C SER A 59 -3.43 -13.90 -17.79
N SER A 60 -2.65 -14.76 -18.44
CA SER A 60 -3.04 -15.47 -19.67
C SER A 60 -3.74 -14.58 -20.71
N ALA A 61 -3.17 -13.40 -20.99
CA ALA A 61 -3.67 -12.36 -21.91
C ALA A 61 -4.98 -11.63 -21.51
N LYS A 62 -5.53 -11.86 -20.32
CA LYS A 62 -6.69 -11.13 -19.79
C LYS A 62 -6.24 -10.04 -18.81
N ASP A 63 -6.70 -8.82 -19.04
CA ASP A 63 -6.65 -7.72 -18.07
C ASP A 63 -7.80 -7.87 -17.07
N SER A 64 -7.51 -7.71 -15.79
CA SER A 64 -8.52 -7.79 -14.72
C SER A 64 -8.20 -6.83 -13.58
N VAL A 65 -9.25 -6.32 -12.94
CA VAL A 65 -9.15 -5.52 -11.72
C VAL A 65 -9.48 -6.41 -10.54
N VAL A 66 -8.63 -6.39 -9.51
CA VAL A 66 -8.74 -7.24 -8.32
C VAL A 66 -8.85 -6.34 -7.10
N THR A 67 -9.86 -6.61 -6.27
CA THR A 67 -10.12 -5.87 -5.04
C THR A 67 -9.70 -6.70 -3.83
N PRO A 68 -9.54 -6.10 -2.63
CA PRO A 68 -9.22 -6.83 -1.42
C PRO A 68 -10.17 -8.01 -1.17
N GLN A 69 -11.46 -7.84 -1.42
CA GLN A 69 -12.47 -8.87 -1.17
C GLN A 69 -12.34 -10.12 -2.05
N SER A 70 -11.67 -10.04 -3.21
CA SER A 70 -11.62 -11.16 -4.16
C SER A 70 -10.38 -12.05 -4.02
N ILE A 71 -9.41 -11.69 -3.18
CA ILE A 71 -8.16 -12.43 -2.97
C ILE A 71 -7.70 -12.37 -1.51
N LYS A 72 -6.83 -13.30 -1.09
CA LYS A 72 -6.17 -13.27 0.23
C LYS A 72 -4.98 -12.32 0.29
N GLY A 73 -4.41 -11.97 -0.86
CA GLY A 73 -3.21 -11.13 -0.91
C GLY A 73 -2.46 -11.28 -2.22
N PHE A 74 -1.35 -10.57 -2.34
CA PHE A 74 -0.49 -10.63 -3.50
C PHE A 74 0.97 -10.34 -3.15
N VAL A 75 1.88 -10.86 -3.96
CA VAL A 75 3.33 -10.73 -3.78
C VAL A 75 3.97 -10.24 -5.07
N ILE A 76 4.93 -9.32 -4.94
CA ILE A 76 5.73 -8.78 -6.04
C ILE A 76 7.20 -8.97 -5.67
N PRO A 77 7.78 -10.16 -5.98
CA PRO A 77 9.11 -10.54 -5.48
C PRO A 77 10.21 -9.59 -5.91
N SER A 78 10.16 -9.10 -7.16
CA SER A 78 11.15 -8.17 -7.72
C SER A 78 11.24 -6.83 -6.97
N LEU A 79 10.20 -6.48 -6.20
CA LEU A 79 10.15 -5.26 -5.40
C LEU A 79 10.17 -5.55 -3.89
N GLN A 80 10.28 -6.82 -3.49
CA GLN A 80 10.19 -7.27 -2.10
C GLN A 80 8.92 -6.75 -1.40
N LEU A 81 7.79 -6.83 -2.10
CA LEU A 81 6.51 -6.37 -1.59
C LEU A 81 5.54 -7.52 -1.46
N GLU A 82 4.85 -7.52 -0.34
CA GLU A 82 3.79 -8.46 -0.03
C GLU A 82 2.64 -7.72 0.64
N TYR A 83 1.43 -8.06 0.22
CA TYR A 83 0.20 -7.52 0.73
C TYR A 83 -0.74 -8.64 1.11
N VAL A 84 -1.42 -8.50 2.25
CA VAL A 84 -2.47 -9.41 2.71
C VAL A 84 -3.80 -8.70 2.75
N THR A 85 -4.88 -9.41 2.46
CA THR A 85 -6.23 -8.91 2.68
C THR A 85 -6.63 -9.16 4.13
N ARG A 86 -7.13 -8.12 4.78
CA ARG A 86 -7.81 -8.19 6.08
C ARG A 86 -9.01 -7.25 6.10
N ALA A 87 -10.01 -7.59 6.89
CA ALA A 87 -11.04 -6.66 7.31
C ALA A 87 -10.48 -5.81 8.45
N VAL A 88 -10.53 -4.49 8.32
CA VAL A 88 -9.97 -3.52 9.28
C VAL A 88 -10.97 -2.41 9.55
N SER A 89 -10.98 -1.91 10.79
CA SER A 89 -11.69 -0.69 11.20
C SER A 89 -10.65 0.27 11.78
N PRO A 90 -9.95 1.05 10.94
CA PRO A 90 -8.83 1.87 11.38
C PRO A 90 -9.23 2.90 12.44
N ALA A 91 -8.39 3.13 13.44
CA ALA A 91 -8.61 4.13 14.48
C ALA A 91 -8.67 5.55 13.89
N ARG A 92 -9.70 6.31 14.24
CA ARG A 92 -9.81 7.72 13.86
C ARG A 92 -8.91 8.55 14.77
N PHE A 93 -7.70 8.88 14.29
CA PHE A 93 -6.86 9.86 14.97
C PHE A 93 -7.54 11.22 14.95
N ILE A 94 -7.82 11.79 16.13
CA ILE A 94 -8.30 13.16 16.27
C ILE A 94 -7.09 14.01 16.68
N ASP A 95 -6.70 14.99 15.85
CA ASP A 95 -5.60 15.95 16.14
C ASP A 95 -5.90 16.92 17.31
N LYS A 96 -6.90 16.62 18.16
CA LYS A 96 -7.28 17.49 19.26
C LYS A 96 -6.47 17.14 20.50
N ALA A 97 -5.31 17.79 20.62
CA ALA A 97 -4.48 17.81 21.82
C ALA A 97 -5.23 18.25 23.11
N GLN A 98 -6.44 18.82 22.99
CA GLN A 98 -7.14 19.45 24.11
C GLN A 98 -7.84 18.51 25.09
N ASN A 99 -7.95 17.20 24.80
CA ASN A 99 -8.64 16.24 25.68
C ASN A 99 -7.74 15.09 26.17
N ALA A 100 -6.44 15.38 26.31
CA ALA A 100 -5.37 14.42 26.62
C ALA A 100 -5.46 13.67 27.96
N ASN A 101 -6.42 14.03 28.81
CA ASN A 101 -6.40 13.58 30.20
C ASN A 101 -7.06 12.22 30.45
N ASN A 102 -7.70 11.61 29.45
CA ASN A 102 -8.35 10.32 29.60
C ASN A 102 -7.82 9.32 28.56
N SER A 103 -7.26 8.21 29.03
CA SER A 103 -7.02 7.02 28.22
C SER A 103 -8.37 6.50 27.72
N LYS A 104 -8.78 6.91 26.52
CA LYS A 104 -9.97 6.42 25.85
C LYS A 104 -9.54 5.76 24.56
N ASP A 105 -10.08 4.57 24.29
CA ASP A 105 -9.93 3.93 22.99
C ASP A 105 -10.39 4.89 21.88
N PRO A 106 -9.67 4.96 20.75
CA PRO A 106 -10.06 5.81 19.64
C PRO A 106 -11.38 5.34 19.05
N ASP A 107 -12.18 6.28 18.56
CA ASP A 107 -13.33 5.93 17.73
C ASP A 107 -12.82 5.24 16.45
N LEU A 108 -13.45 4.15 16.02
CA LEU A 108 -13.02 3.40 14.84
C LEU A 108 -13.76 3.89 13.58
N ASP A 109 -13.09 3.83 12.44
CA ASP A 109 -13.73 3.98 11.13
C ASP A 109 -14.57 2.73 10.79
N THR A 110 -15.37 2.82 9.71
CA THR A 110 -16.19 1.71 9.23
C THR A 110 -15.32 0.51 8.82
N LEU A 111 -15.80 -0.69 9.15
CA LEU A 111 -15.17 -1.95 8.75
C LEU A 111 -15.05 -2.04 7.23
N GLN A 112 -13.85 -2.28 6.74
CA GLN A 112 -13.57 -2.39 5.31
C GLN A 112 -12.49 -3.44 5.02
N PHE A 113 -12.53 -4.07 3.84
CA PHE A 113 -11.45 -4.94 3.39
C PHE A 113 -10.34 -4.11 2.75
N ALA A 114 -9.10 -4.32 3.16
CA ALA A 114 -7.94 -3.59 2.66
C ALA A 114 -6.75 -4.51 2.39
N PHE A 115 -5.89 -4.11 1.44
CA PHE A 115 -4.59 -4.74 1.22
C PHE A 115 -3.56 -4.20 2.22
N LEU A 116 -3.31 -4.86 3.33
CA LEU A 116 -2.28 -4.43 4.28
C LEU A 116 -0.90 -4.81 3.77
N LYS A 117 0.03 -3.85 3.72
CA LYS A 117 1.43 -4.12 3.38
C LYS A 117 2.08 -4.89 4.51
N THR A 118 2.69 -6.03 4.21
CA THR A 118 3.49 -6.79 5.17
C THR A 118 4.81 -6.08 5.44
N LEU A 119 5.08 -5.79 6.70
CA LEU A 119 6.34 -5.21 7.18
C LEU A 119 7.24 -6.28 7.79
N HIS A 120 6.66 -7.24 8.51
CA HIS A 120 7.38 -8.33 9.15
C HIS A 120 6.50 -9.59 9.23
N LYS A 121 7.13 -10.76 9.11
CA LYS A 121 6.51 -12.07 9.30
C LYS A 121 7.28 -12.89 10.32
N GLY A 122 6.57 -13.53 11.23
CA GLY A 122 7.14 -14.36 12.30
C GLY A 122 6.04 -14.90 13.21
N THR A 123 6.35 -15.09 14.49
CA THR A 123 5.36 -15.42 15.52
C THR A 123 4.25 -14.35 15.59
N PHE A 124 4.62 -13.11 15.34
CA PHE A 124 3.72 -11.98 15.18
C PHE A 124 3.96 -11.36 13.81
N ASN A 125 2.91 -11.21 13.01
CA ASN A 125 3.02 -10.52 11.74
C ASN A 125 2.68 -9.04 11.93
N LEU A 126 3.49 -8.16 11.35
CA LEU A 126 3.28 -6.72 11.38
C LEU A 126 2.87 -6.24 9.99
N TYR A 127 1.75 -5.53 9.94
CA TYR A 127 1.22 -4.97 8.71
C TYR A 127 1.06 -3.46 8.81
N LYS A 128 1.02 -2.81 7.65
CA LYS A 128 0.81 -1.39 7.49
C LYS A 128 -0.35 -1.11 6.56
N PHE A 129 -1.21 -0.20 6.98
CA PHE A 129 -2.28 0.39 6.18
C PHE A 129 -2.07 1.90 6.11
N ILE A 130 -2.46 2.51 4.99
CA ILE A 130 -2.43 3.97 4.81
C ILE A 130 -3.84 4.39 4.47
N ASP A 131 -4.45 5.23 5.30
CA ASP A 131 -5.84 5.62 5.07
C ASP A 131 -5.99 6.67 3.95
N GLY A 132 -7.22 7.10 3.70
CA GLY A 132 -7.53 8.11 2.69
C GLY A 132 -6.88 9.47 2.93
N LEU A 133 -6.51 9.76 4.19
CA LEU A 133 -5.82 10.99 4.60
C LEU A 133 -4.29 10.85 4.56
N GLY A 134 -3.76 9.66 4.26
CA GLY A 134 -2.32 9.39 4.22
C GLY A 134 -1.72 9.05 5.59
N ARG A 135 -2.54 8.79 6.62
CA ARG A 135 -2.08 8.41 7.96
C ARG A 135 -1.68 6.94 7.97
N ASN A 136 -0.62 6.62 8.71
CA ASN A 136 -0.16 5.25 8.86
C ASN A 136 -0.90 4.57 10.01
N HIS A 137 -1.43 3.40 9.74
CA HIS A 137 -1.99 2.49 10.73
C HIS A 137 -1.17 1.20 10.72
N PHE A 138 -0.90 0.65 11.88
CA PHE A 138 -0.09 -0.56 12.02
C PHE A 138 -0.94 -1.64 12.67
N PHE A 139 -0.91 -2.85 12.12
CA PHE A 139 -1.71 -3.97 12.61
C PHE A 139 -0.79 -5.13 13.00
N VAL A 140 -1.09 -5.77 14.11
CA VAL A 140 -0.42 -6.98 14.58
C VAL A 140 -1.38 -8.15 14.47
N ASP A 141 -0.88 -9.23 13.91
CA ASP A 141 -1.56 -10.53 13.80
C ASP A 141 -0.77 -11.51 14.65
N ALA A 142 -1.31 -11.75 15.84
CA ALA A 142 -0.88 -12.72 16.83
C ALA A 142 -1.74 -13.99 16.72
N PRO A 143 -1.30 -15.14 17.28
CA PRO A 143 -2.03 -16.41 17.17
C PRO A 143 -3.54 -16.32 17.48
N ASP A 144 -3.91 -15.50 18.48
CA ASP A 144 -5.28 -15.40 18.97
C ASP A 144 -5.91 -14.01 18.74
N ASN A 145 -5.17 -13.06 18.14
CA ASN A 145 -5.67 -11.69 18.05
C ASN A 145 -5.13 -10.94 16.84
N PHE A 146 -6.00 -10.15 16.23
CA PHE A 146 -5.66 -9.20 15.18
C PHE A 146 -6.07 -7.79 15.64
N LEU A 147 -5.08 -6.95 15.95
CA LEU A 147 -5.31 -5.64 16.54
C LEU A 147 -4.55 -4.54 15.81
N GLU A 148 -5.10 -3.33 15.84
CA GLU A 148 -4.37 -2.14 15.45
C GLU A 148 -3.51 -1.64 16.61
N ILE A 149 -2.24 -1.33 16.33
CA ILE A 149 -1.39 -0.58 17.25
C ILE A 149 -1.65 0.91 17.01
N TYR A 150 -2.31 1.54 17.97
CA TYR A 150 -2.31 2.98 18.12
C TYR A 150 -1.42 3.34 19.30
N THR A 151 -0.50 4.29 19.09
CA THR A 151 0.24 4.87 20.20
C THR A 151 -0.67 5.88 20.89
N ASN A 152 -1.01 5.67 22.16
CA ASN A 152 -1.41 6.76 23.04
C ASN A 152 -0.21 7.69 23.19
N TYR A 153 0.01 8.58 22.22
CA TYR A 153 1.03 9.63 22.27
C TYR A 153 0.57 10.70 23.25
N TYR A 154 0.62 10.39 24.53
CA TYR A 154 0.88 11.38 25.56
C TYR A 154 2.26 11.07 26.11
N LEU A 155 3.26 11.62 25.43
CA LEU A 155 4.54 11.88 26.05
C LEU A 155 4.23 12.73 27.29
N TYR A 156 4.23 12.11 28.46
CA TYR A 156 4.58 12.81 29.69
C TYR A 156 6.01 13.33 29.50
N LEU A 157 6.14 14.51 28.90
CA LEU A 157 7.29 15.38 29.14
C LEU A 157 7.14 15.87 30.59
N GLY A 158 7.47 14.98 31.51
CA GLY A 158 7.17 15.14 32.92
C GLY A 158 7.34 13.82 33.65
N ASP A 159 8.58 13.34 33.65
CA ASP A 159 9.13 12.29 34.50
C ASP A 159 9.15 10.86 33.96
N SER A 160 10.37 10.35 33.88
CA SER A 160 10.72 9.06 33.30
C SER A 160 10.73 8.02 34.41
N ARG A 161 9.57 7.41 34.69
CA ARG A 161 9.45 6.16 35.46
C ARG A 161 7.99 5.71 35.51
N ARG A 162 7.62 4.78 34.64
CA ARG A 162 6.89 3.55 34.98
C ARG A 162 6.73 2.69 33.73
N VAL A 163 7.65 1.74 33.67
CA VAL A 163 7.62 0.54 32.84
C VAL A 163 6.43 -0.31 33.31
N TYR A 164 5.77 -0.92 32.32
CA TYR A 164 4.68 -1.91 32.40
C TYR A 164 4.47 -2.59 33.75
N ASP A 165 3.27 -2.43 34.32
CA ASP A 165 2.65 -3.48 35.14
C ASP A 165 1.63 -4.20 34.26
N VAL A 166 1.97 -5.43 33.90
CA VAL A 166 1.06 -6.45 33.34
C VAL A 166 0.37 -7.11 34.55
N PRO A 167 -0.93 -7.48 34.47
CA PRO A 167 -1.59 -8.23 35.54
C PRO A 167 -0.96 -9.60 35.82
#